data_AF-A0A6J2T9S4-F1
#
_entry.id   AF-A0A6J2T9S4-F1
#
_cell.length_a   1.000
_cell.length_b   1.000
_cell.length_c   1.000
_cell.angle_alpha   90.00
_cell.angle_beta   90.00
_cell.angle_gamma   90.00
#
_symmetry.space_group_name_H-M   'P 1'
#
loop_
_entity.id
_entity.type
_entity.pdbx_description
1 polymer ?
#
loop_
_entity_poly.entity_id
_entity_poly.type
_entity_poly.pdbx_seq_one_letter_code
_entity_poly.pdbx_strand_id
1 'polypeptide(L)'
;MNNSYEICARLKRLTNKEHEVKRAEIQLAKKTEQFRSDLTAAKIELRLQQRECDELRSLSTRRNGVLQKEREKLVAVLQRSAEIQAMVTERTTQLVMSERKERNRMHELKEATNIYINHKALPERLQGVIVLPKGSDTSSSCGSIGQWVPFSMDGNSIHGLDALLTQLPIRYRNAEQWQELIDVTNRVAILQKAAPAIDLTSTKSV
;
A
#
# COMPACT_ATOMS: atom_id res chain seq x y z
N MET A 1 -81.60 -39.82 -80.50
CA MET A 1 -81.97 -39.09 -79.27
C MET A 1 -80.88 -39.23 -78.18
N ASN A 2 -79.63 -38.81 -78.41
CA ASN A 2 -78.53 -39.00 -77.44
C ASN A 2 -77.80 -37.71 -76.99
N ASN A 3 -78.09 -36.55 -77.60
CA ASN A 3 -77.32 -35.33 -77.34
C ASN A 3 -77.56 -34.73 -75.94
N SER A 4 -78.78 -34.86 -75.40
CA SER A 4 -79.12 -34.30 -74.09
C SER A 4 -78.39 -35.00 -72.93
N TYR A 5 -78.26 -36.33 -72.99
CA TYR A 5 -77.59 -37.11 -71.95
C TYR A 5 -76.08 -36.81 -71.90
N GLU A 6 -75.42 -36.71 -73.05
CA GLU A 6 -74.00 -36.38 -73.13
C GLU A 6 -73.70 -34.97 -72.62
N ILE A 7 -74.57 -34.00 -72.93
CA ILE A 7 -74.48 -32.63 -72.40
C ILE A 7 -74.60 -32.64 -70.88
N CYS A 8 -75.58 -33.34 -70.31
CA CYS A 8 -75.75 -33.45 -68.85
C CYS A 8 -74.54 -34.12 -68.18
N ALA A 9 -73.99 -35.19 -68.76
CA ALA A 9 -72.81 -35.88 -68.23
C ALA A 9 -71.54 -35.01 -68.29
N ARG A 10 -71.40 -34.18 -69.34
CA ARG A 10 -70.31 -33.20 -69.45
C ARG A 10 -70.46 -32.08 -68.43
N LEU A 11 -71.65 -31.53 -68.25
CA LEU A 11 -71.92 -30.48 -67.25
C LEU A 11 -71.61 -30.99 -65.84
N LYS A 12 -72.07 -32.20 -65.48
CA LYS A 12 -71.78 -32.81 -64.18
C LYS A 12 -70.27 -32.96 -63.93
N ARG A 13 -69.50 -33.35 -64.95
CA ARG A 13 -68.03 -33.43 -64.85
C ARG A 13 -67.39 -32.06 -64.64
N LEU A 14 -67.87 -31.02 -65.33
CA LEU A 14 -67.38 -29.65 -65.14
C LEU A 14 -67.71 -29.13 -63.74
N THR A 15 -68.93 -29.34 -63.25
CA THR A 15 -69.33 -28.95 -61.89
C THR A 15 -68.50 -29.68 -60.82
N ASN A 16 -68.24 -30.97 -60.99
CA ASN A 16 -67.39 -31.73 -60.07
C ASN A 16 -65.95 -31.19 -60.05
N LYS A 17 -65.38 -30.87 -61.22
CA LYS A 17 -64.05 -30.23 -61.31
C LYS A 17 -64.04 -28.86 -60.63
N GLU A 18 -65.09 -28.07 -60.81
CA GLU A 18 -65.23 -26.77 -60.15
C GLU A 18 -65.28 -26.94 -58.62
N HIS A 19 -65.98 -27.95 -58.11
CA HIS A 19 -65.99 -28.28 -56.67
C HIS A 19 -64.63 -28.75 -56.15
N GLU A 20 -63.85 -29.48 -56.95
CA GLU A 20 -62.48 -29.89 -56.60
C GLU A 20 -61.55 -28.68 -56.52
N VAL A 21 -61.60 -27.79 -57.53
CA VAL A 21 -60.82 -26.55 -57.55
C VAL A 21 -61.16 -25.68 -56.34
N LYS A 22 -62.45 -25.45 -56.07
CA LYS A 22 -62.89 -24.68 -54.88
C LYS A 22 -62.38 -25.27 -53.57
N ARG A 23 -62.38 -26.61 -53.43
CA ARG A 23 -61.82 -27.26 -52.23
C ARG A 23 -60.32 -27.04 -52.11
N ALA A 24 -59.58 -27.13 -53.20
CA ALA A 24 -58.14 -26.87 -53.23
C ALA A 24 -57.83 -25.40 -52.89
N GLU A 25 -58.61 -24.44 -53.42
CA GLU A 25 -58.48 -23.01 -53.12
C GLU A 25 -58.74 -22.72 -51.64
N ILE A 26 -59.77 -23.31 -51.04
CA ILE A 26 -60.07 -23.15 -49.60
C ILE A 26 -58.92 -23.73 -48.75
N GLN A 27 -58.38 -24.89 -49.13
CA GLN A 27 -57.24 -25.48 -48.41
C GLN A 27 -55.99 -24.61 -48.53
N LEU A 28 -55.73 -24.07 -49.72
CA LEU A 28 -54.61 -23.16 -49.94
C LEU A 28 -54.78 -21.88 -49.11
N ALA A 29 -55.97 -21.27 -49.13
CA ALA A 29 -56.27 -20.08 -48.34
C ALA A 29 -56.05 -20.31 -46.83
N LYS A 30 -56.49 -21.47 -46.30
CA LYS A 30 -56.25 -21.85 -44.90
C LYS A 30 -54.76 -21.99 -44.59
N LYS A 31 -54.00 -22.66 -45.45
CA LYS A 31 -52.54 -22.81 -45.27
C LYS A 31 -51.85 -21.46 -45.31
N THR A 32 -52.19 -20.60 -46.27
CA THR A 32 -51.64 -19.25 -46.40
C THR A 32 -51.92 -18.43 -45.15
N GLU A 33 -53.14 -18.51 -44.60
CA GLU A 33 -53.49 -17.79 -43.38
C GLU A 33 -52.71 -18.30 -42.16
N GLN A 34 -52.54 -19.62 -42.04
CA GLN A 34 -51.72 -20.21 -40.98
C GLN A 34 -50.25 -19.75 -41.09
N PHE A 35 -49.66 -19.83 -42.29
CA PHE A 35 -48.30 -19.34 -42.53
C PHE A 35 -48.16 -17.85 -42.21
N ARG A 36 -49.17 -17.04 -42.54
CA ARG A 36 -49.18 -15.61 -42.24
C ARG A 36 -49.17 -15.38 -40.73
N SER A 37 -50.01 -16.10 -39.99
CA SER A 37 -50.06 -16.06 -38.53
C SER A 37 -48.71 -16.42 -37.92
N ASP A 38 -48.14 -17.56 -38.32
CA ASP A 38 -46.86 -18.04 -37.80
C ASP A 38 -45.72 -17.07 -38.10
N LEU A 39 -45.69 -16.51 -39.32
CA LEU A 39 -44.70 -15.50 -39.71
C LEU A 39 -44.84 -14.23 -38.86
N THR A 40 -46.07 -13.79 -38.56
CA THR A 40 -46.28 -12.61 -37.71
C THR A 40 -45.82 -12.87 -36.27
N ALA A 41 -46.11 -14.05 -35.72
CA ALA A 41 -45.64 -14.43 -34.39
C ALA A 41 -44.11 -14.47 -34.33
N ALA A 42 -43.46 -15.12 -35.31
CA ALA A 42 -42.00 -15.19 -35.39
C ALA A 42 -41.35 -13.80 -35.51
N LYS A 43 -41.96 -12.87 -36.27
CA LYS A 43 -41.48 -11.49 -36.38
C LYS A 43 -41.60 -10.71 -35.07
N ILE A 44 -42.66 -10.95 -34.31
CA ILE A 44 -42.84 -10.31 -33.00
C ILE A 44 -41.78 -10.83 -32.03
N GLU A 45 -41.62 -12.14 -31.95
CA GLU A 45 -40.64 -12.80 -31.09
C GLU A 45 -39.22 -12.32 -31.40
N LEU A 46 -38.84 -12.30 -32.68
CA LEU A 46 -37.52 -11.80 -33.10
C LEU A 46 -37.27 -10.36 -32.64
N ARG A 47 -38.29 -9.49 -32.70
CA ARG A 47 -38.17 -8.10 -32.25
C ARG A 47 -38.02 -7.99 -30.73
N LEU A 48 -38.69 -8.86 -29.97
CA LEU A 48 -38.54 -8.92 -28.52
C LEU A 48 -37.13 -9.36 -28.15
N GLN A 49 -36.66 -10.47 -28.73
CA GLN A 49 -35.30 -10.97 -28.51
C GLN A 49 -34.24 -9.95 -28.92
N GLN A 50 -34.44 -9.21 -30.00
CA GLN A 50 -33.53 -8.14 -30.40
C GLN A 50 -33.44 -7.04 -29.35
N ARG A 51 -34.57 -6.61 -28.78
CA ARG A 51 -34.60 -5.61 -27.69
C ARG A 51 -33.89 -6.12 -26.44
N GLU A 52 -34.16 -7.35 -26.03
CA GLU A 52 -33.47 -7.96 -24.88
C GLU A 52 -31.96 -8.05 -25.09
N CYS A 53 -31.52 -8.45 -26.29
CA CYS A 53 -30.10 -8.45 -26.65
C CYS A 53 -29.48 -7.06 -26.56
N ASP A 54 -30.17 -6.02 -27.04
CA ASP A 54 -29.68 -4.64 -26.99
C ASP A 54 -29.62 -4.11 -25.55
N GLU A 55 -30.61 -4.45 -24.70
CA GLU A 55 -30.59 -4.14 -23.27
C GLU A 55 -29.41 -4.82 -22.57
N LEU A 56 -29.20 -6.12 -22.80
CA LEU A 56 -28.06 -6.85 -22.23
C LEU A 56 -26.73 -6.29 -22.69
N ARG A 57 -26.59 -5.88 -23.96
CA ARG A 57 -25.40 -5.19 -24.46
C ARG A 57 -25.18 -3.87 -23.73
N SER A 58 -26.22 -3.07 -23.53
CA SER A 58 -26.12 -1.78 -22.81
C SER A 58 -25.70 -1.96 -21.34
N LEU A 59 -26.20 -3.00 -20.68
CA LEU A 59 -25.82 -3.33 -19.31
C LEU A 59 -24.37 -3.81 -19.25
N SER A 60 -23.96 -4.64 -20.21
CA SER A 60 -22.59 -5.14 -20.32
C SER A 60 -21.59 -3.99 -20.54
N THR A 61 -21.86 -3.08 -21.47
CA THR A 61 -21.00 -1.91 -21.71
C THR A 61 -20.92 -1.00 -20.49
N ARG A 62 -22.04 -0.75 -19.80
CA ARG A 62 -22.06 0.02 -18.56
C ARG A 62 -21.22 -0.65 -17.47
N ARG A 63 -21.39 -1.95 -17.26
CA ARG A 63 -20.63 -2.72 -16.25
C ARG A 63 -19.13 -2.70 -16.55
N ASN A 64 -18.74 -2.90 -17.81
CA ASN A 64 -17.35 -2.84 -18.22
C ASN A 64 -16.76 -1.44 -18.02
N GLY A 65 -17.53 -0.38 -18.28
CA GLY A 65 -17.10 1.00 -18.00
C GLY A 65 -16.85 1.26 -16.52
N VAL A 66 -17.68 0.71 -15.62
CA VAL A 66 -17.46 0.81 -14.16
C VAL A 66 -16.22 0.01 -13.74
N LEU A 67 -16.08 -1.23 -14.20
CA LEU A 67 -14.93 -2.07 -13.88
C LEU A 67 -13.61 -1.46 -14.34
N GLN A 68 -13.61 -0.83 -15.52
CA GLN A 68 -12.42 -0.15 -16.04
C GLN A 68 -12.01 1.03 -15.16
N LYS A 69 -12.97 1.85 -14.70
CA LYS A 69 -12.71 2.96 -13.78
C LYS A 69 -12.20 2.48 -12.42
N GLU A 70 -12.78 1.41 -11.88
CA GLU A 70 -12.32 0.83 -10.61
C GLU A 70 -10.92 0.24 -10.74
N ARG A 71 -10.61 -0.40 -11.88
CA ARG A 71 -9.26 -0.88 -12.19
C ARG A 71 -8.26 0.26 -12.24
N GLU A 72 -8.58 1.36 -12.91
CA GLU A 72 -7.73 2.56 -12.99
C GLU A 72 -7.46 3.16 -11.60
N LYS A 73 -8.49 3.28 -10.76
CA LYS A 73 -8.34 3.71 -9.36
C LYS A 73 -7.43 2.78 -8.57
N LEU A 74 -7.62 1.47 -8.71
CA LEU A 74 -6.81 0.48 -7.99
C LEU A 74 -5.34 0.57 -8.39
N VAL A 75 -5.06 0.71 -9.70
CA VAL A 75 -3.69 0.92 -10.20
C VAL A 75 -3.07 2.20 -9.60
N ALA A 76 -3.82 3.30 -9.58
CA ALA A 76 -3.34 4.55 -9.00
C ALA A 76 -3.05 4.43 -7.49
N VAL A 77 -3.90 3.72 -6.75
CA VAL A 77 -3.68 3.45 -5.31
C VAL A 77 -2.44 2.58 -5.10
N LEU A 78 -2.25 1.54 -5.91
CA LEU A 78 -1.07 0.68 -5.82
C LEU A 78 0.22 1.44 -6.12
N GLN A 79 0.23 2.28 -7.16
CA GLN A 79 1.37 3.14 -7.48
C GLN A 79 1.70 4.09 -6.32
N ARG A 80 0.69 4.80 -5.81
CA ARG A 80 0.87 5.72 -4.68
C ARG A 80 1.35 4.99 -3.41
N SER A 81 0.83 3.78 -3.16
CA SER A 81 1.30 2.95 -2.04
C SER A 81 2.76 2.56 -2.19
N ALA A 82 3.18 2.18 -3.40
CA ALA A 82 4.58 1.84 -3.70
C ALA A 82 5.51 3.06 -3.51
N GLU A 83 5.09 4.24 -3.95
CA GLU A 83 5.83 5.50 -3.73
C GLU A 83 5.98 5.83 -2.24
N ILE A 84 4.88 5.72 -1.47
CA ILE A 84 4.92 5.94 -0.02
C ILE A 84 5.85 4.93 0.65
N GLN A 85 5.77 3.66 0.27
CA GLN A 85 6.63 2.62 0.82
C GLN A 85 8.10 2.90 0.50
N ALA A 86 8.42 3.30 -0.74
CA ALA A 86 9.76 3.71 -1.12
C ALA A 86 10.28 4.89 -0.27
N MET A 87 9.47 5.95 -0.12
CA MET A 87 9.83 7.11 0.72
C MET A 87 10.04 6.73 2.18
N VAL A 88 9.19 5.86 2.74
CA VAL A 88 9.35 5.37 4.11
C VAL A 88 10.64 4.58 4.24
N THR A 89 10.91 3.65 3.32
CA THR A 89 12.16 2.87 3.34
C THR A 89 13.39 3.77 3.27
N GLU A 90 13.41 4.74 2.36
CA GLU A 90 14.51 5.71 2.24
C GLU A 90 14.69 6.53 3.52
N ARG A 91 13.60 7.05 4.09
CA ARG A 91 13.69 7.85 5.32
C ARG A 91 14.16 7.02 6.51
N THR A 92 13.72 5.76 6.60
CA THR A 92 14.18 4.85 7.65
C THR A 92 15.66 4.50 7.50
N THR A 93 16.15 4.24 6.27
CA THR A 93 17.58 3.97 6.06
C THR A 93 18.43 5.20 6.37
N GLN A 94 18.00 6.40 6.00
CA GLN A 94 18.67 7.65 6.36
C GLN A 94 18.74 7.85 7.89
N LEU A 95 17.65 7.59 8.61
CA LEU A 95 17.62 7.68 10.08
C LEU A 95 18.59 6.69 10.73
N VAL A 96 18.60 5.43 10.29
CA VAL A 96 19.52 4.40 10.80
C VAL A 96 20.98 4.77 10.52
N MET A 97 21.28 5.27 9.32
CA MET A 97 22.63 5.71 8.96
C MET A 97 23.08 6.92 9.78
N SER A 98 22.18 7.88 10.01
CA SER A 98 22.44 9.03 10.88
C SER A 98 22.69 8.61 12.33
N GLU A 99 21.86 7.72 12.87
CA GLU A 99 22.01 7.20 14.23
C GLU A 99 23.35 6.48 14.40
N ARG A 100 23.73 5.65 13.42
CA ARG A 100 25.04 4.97 13.40
C ARG A 100 26.20 5.96 13.35
N LYS A 101 26.11 7.00 12.52
CA LYS A 101 27.14 8.03 12.41
C LYS A 101 27.33 8.79 13.73
N GLU A 102 26.24 9.24 14.34
CA GLU A 102 26.29 9.95 15.62
C GLU A 102 26.78 9.03 16.76
N ARG A 103 26.40 7.75 16.74
CA ARG A 103 26.92 6.76 17.70
C ARG A 103 28.43 6.55 17.57
N ASN A 104 28.95 6.50 16.34
CA ASN A 104 30.38 6.40 16.10
C ASN A 104 31.12 7.66 16.58
N ARG A 105 30.61 8.85 16.26
CA ARG A 105 31.18 10.13 16.73
C ARG A 105 31.18 10.21 18.26
N MET A 106 30.11 9.75 18.91
CA MET A 106 30.06 9.64 20.36
C MET A 106 31.17 8.73 20.88
N HIS A 107 31.43 7.58 20.26
CA HIS A 107 32.51 6.68 20.67
C HIS A 107 33.89 7.36 20.59
N GLU A 108 34.19 8.01 19.46
CA GLU A 108 35.44 8.76 19.26
C GLU A 108 35.62 9.86 20.31
N LEU A 109 34.54 10.62 20.61
CA LEU A 109 34.58 11.66 21.64
C LEU A 109 34.75 11.09 23.05
N LYS A 110 34.12 9.94 23.37
CA LYS A 110 34.31 9.25 24.65
C LYS A 110 35.76 8.82 24.84
N GLU A 111 36.39 8.27 23.80
CA GLU A 111 37.81 7.88 23.82
C GLU A 111 38.75 9.09 23.91
N ALA A 112 38.47 10.16 23.16
CA ALA A 112 39.30 11.36 23.17
C ALA A 112 39.24 12.12 24.50
N THR A 113 38.06 12.15 25.14
CA THR A 113 37.85 12.88 26.39
C THR A 113 38.05 12.03 27.65
N ASN A 114 38.00 10.70 27.52
CA ASN A 114 37.95 9.71 28.60
C ASN A 114 36.68 9.80 29.47
N ILE A 115 35.52 10.03 28.86
CA ILE A 115 34.29 10.40 29.58
C ILE A 115 33.13 9.58 29.10
N TYR A 116 32.44 8.94 30.04
CA TYR A 116 31.37 7.99 29.77
C TYR A 116 30.08 8.49 30.40
N ILE A 117 29.21 9.04 29.56
CA ILE A 117 27.87 9.50 29.96
C ILE A 117 26.90 8.31 30.06
N ASN A 118 26.09 8.30 31.12
CA ASN A 118 25.00 7.35 31.34
C ASN A 118 23.76 7.76 30.55
N HIS A 119 23.48 7.01 29.49
CA HIS A 119 22.37 7.25 28.57
C HIS A 119 20.99 6.84 29.11
N LYS A 120 20.94 6.17 30.26
CA LYS A 120 19.69 5.79 30.94
C LYS A 120 19.26 6.82 32.01
N ALA A 121 20.09 7.84 32.26
CA ALA A 121 19.73 8.92 33.16
C ALA A 121 18.59 9.77 32.58
N LEU A 122 17.85 10.45 33.46
CA LEU A 122 16.80 11.39 33.05
C LEU A 122 17.43 12.54 32.24
N PRO A 123 16.79 13.08 31.20
CA PRO A 123 17.35 14.18 30.39
C PRO A 123 17.72 15.43 31.21
N GLU A 124 17.02 15.66 32.32
CA GLU A 124 17.27 16.74 33.27
C GLU A 124 18.53 16.54 34.12
N ARG A 125 19.16 15.35 34.06
CA ARG A 125 20.35 15.01 34.85
C ARG A 125 21.42 14.34 34.00
N LEU A 126 22.54 15.03 33.81
CA LEU A 126 23.72 14.46 33.18
C LEU A 126 24.53 13.66 34.21
N GLN A 127 24.54 12.35 34.08
CA GLN A 127 25.31 11.45 34.94
C GLN A 127 26.37 10.72 34.11
N GLY A 128 27.53 10.46 34.69
CA GLY A 128 28.58 9.73 33.99
C GLY A 128 29.81 9.47 34.84
N VAL A 129 30.86 8.99 34.19
CA VAL A 129 32.15 8.68 34.81
C VAL A 129 33.28 9.23 33.94
N ILE A 130 34.29 9.80 34.57
CA ILE A 130 35.50 10.33 33.93
C ILE A 130 36.66 9.42 34.31
N VAL A 131 37.50 9.05 33.35
CA VAL A 131 38.67 8.21 33.58
C VAL A 131 39.92 9.08 33.51
N LEU A 132 40.56 9.30 34.66
CA LEU A 132 41.79 10.08 34.74
C LEU A 132 43.00 9.22 34.33
N PRO A 133 43.85 9.70 33.40
CA PRO A 133 45.10 9.04 33.06
C PRO A 133 46.03 8.99 34.28
N LYS A 134 46.84 7.94 34.35
CA LYS A 134 47.79 7.70 35.44
C LYS A 134 48.80 8.84 35.54
N GLY A 135 48.80 9.56 36.68
CA GLY A 135 49.77 10.64 36.96
C GLY A 135 49.21 11.93 37.55
N SER A 136 47.90 12.03 37.85
CA SER A 136 47.27 13.26 38.37
C SER A 136 47.07 13.33 39.88
N ASP A 137 47.60 12.38 40.66
CA ASP A 137 48.24 12.63 41.98
C ASP A 137 48.65 11.32 42.67
N THR A 138 49.73 11.47 43.44
CA THR A 138 50.45 10.47 44.23
C THR A 138 49.55 9.72 45.23
N SER A 139 49.83 8.43 45.41
CA SER A 139 49.34 7.54 46.48
C SER A 139 47.99 6.82 46.26
N SER A 140 47.97 5.84 45.38
CA SER A 140 47.33 4.56 45.75
C SER A 140 47.93 3.40 44.97
N SER A 141 48.52 2.50 45.74
CA SER A 141 49.08 1.22 45.32
C SER A 141 47.92 0.21 45.21
N CYS A 142 47.38 0.00 44.02
CA CYS A 142 46.82 -1.29 43.61
C CYS A 142 46.52 -1.28 42.10
N GLY A 143 47.13 -2.20 41.35
CA GLY A 143 46.63 -2.74 40.07
C GLY A 143 46.08 -1.78 39.00
N SER A 144 46.96 -1.28 38.14
CA SER A 144 46.79 -1.24 36.67
C SER A 144 45.51 -0.68 36.00
N ILE A 145 44.75 0.26 36.60
CA ILE A 145 43.61 0.93 35.91
C ILE A 145 43.57 2.42 36.32
N GLY A 146 43.27 3.33 35.38
CA GLY A 146 43.10 4.78 35.67
C GLY A 146 42.01 5.06 36.70
N GLN A 147 42.03 6.25 37.33
CA GLN A 147 41.04 6.59 38.38
C GLN A 147 39.70 6.96 37.75
N TRP A 148 38.63 6.26 38.15
CA TRP A 148 37.27 6.52 37.70
C TRP A 148 36.58 7.48 38.66
N VAL A 149 36.18 8.65 38.19
CA VAL A 149 35.51 9.70 38.99
C VAL A 149 34.06 9.84 38.52
N PRO A 150 33.07 9.44 39.34
CA PRO A 150 31.67 9.60 38.98
C PRO A 150 31.25 11.07 39.10
N PHE A 151 30.35 11.52 38.23
CA PHE A 151 29.74 12.85 38.29
C PHE A 151 28.22 12.79 38.07
N SER A 152 27.53 13.76 38.66
CA SER A 152 26.10 13.99 38.46
C SER A 152 25.87 15.49 38.43
N MET A 153 25.30 15.97 37.34
CA MET A 153 25.00 17.39 37.11
C MET A 153 23.56 17.56 36.68
N ASP A 154 23.01 18.75 36.94
CA ASP A 154 21.77 19.18 36.31
C ASP A 154 22.05 19.52 34.84
N GLY A 155 21.30 18.92 33.93
CA GLY A 155 21.47 19.10 32.49
C GLY A 155 21.18 20.54 32.01
N ASN A 156 20.44 21.31 32.79
CA ASN A 156 20.08 22.70 32.47
C ASN A 156 21.00 23.75 33.13
N SER A 157 21.99 23.32 33.92
CA SER A 157 22.86 24.27 34.63
C SER A 157 23.92 24.87 33.71
N ILE A 158 23.81 26.17 33.45
CA ILE A 158 24.76 26.97 32.65
C ILE A 158 26.18 26.91 33.25
N HIS A 159 26.29 26.71 34.57
CA HIS A 159 27.57 26.64 35.30
C HIS A 159 27.97 25.22 35.71
N GLY A 160 27.15 24.20 35.41
CA GLY A 160 27.46 22.81 35.77
C GLY A 160 28.76 22.32 35.14
N LEU A 161 29.02 22.77 33.91
CA LEU A 161 30.22 22.42 33.15
C LEU A 161 31.49 23.04 33.75
N ASP A 162 31.43 24.33 34.14
CA ASP A 162 32.53 25.00 34.85
C ASP A 162 32.79 24.37 36.24
N ALA A 163 31.73 23.99 36.95
CA ALA A 163 31.84 23.33 38.24
C ALA A 163 32.45 21.92 38.15
N LEU A 164 32.26 21.21 37.03
CA LEU A 164 32.88 19.91 36.80
C LEU A 164 34.32 20.05 36.29
N LEU A 165 34.60 21.04 35.44
CA LEU A 165 35.95 21.34 34.98
C LEU A 165 36.88 21.79 36.12
N THR A 166 36.35 22.45 37.16
CA THR A 166 37.12 22.80 38.36
C THR A 166 37.43 21.60 39.28
N GLN A 167 36.66 20.51 39.19
CA GLN A 167 36.90 19.27 39.93
C GLN A 167 37.92 18.34 39.26
N LEU A 168 38.32 18.62 38.02
CA LEU A 168 39.26 17.79 37.28
C LEU A 168 40.67 18.39 37.39
N PRO A 169 41.67 17.63 37.87
CA PRO A 169 43.04 18.13 38.07
C PRO A 169 43.79 18.45 36.76
N ILE A 170 43.20 18.10 35.61
CA ILE A 170 43.76 18.37 34.30
C ILE A 170 43.02 19.58 33.74
N ARG A 171 43.74 20.66 33.38
CA ARG A 171 43.23 21.71 32.50
C ARG A 171 42.70 21.03 31.24
N TYR A 172 41.41 20.72 31.22
CA TYR A 172 40.79 20.01 30.13
C TYR A 172 40.88 20.92 28.91
N ARG A 173 41.78 20.60 28.00
CA ARG A 173 42.17 21.45 26.88
C ARG A 173 41.03 21.65 25.86
N ASN A 174 39.95 20.89 25.99
CA ASN A 174 38.92 20.73 24.98
C ASN A 174 37.50 20.84 25.57
N ALA A 175 37.18 21.94 26.26
CA ALA A 175 35.80 22.22 26.71
C ALA A 175 34.77 22.12 25.56
N GLU A 176 35.20 22.50 24.35
CA GLU A 176 34.43 22.36 23.11
C GLU A 176 34.09 20.90 22.77
N GLN A 177 35.02 19.96 22.91
CA GLN A 177 34.76 18.53 22.66
C GLN A 177 33.81 17.91 23.69
N TRP A 178 33.77 18.48 24.89
CA TRP A 178 32.84 18.09 25.96
C TRP A 178 31.41 18.53 25.64
N GLN A 179 31.24 19.80 25.25
CA GLN A 179 29.96 20.30 24.76
C GLN A 179 29.49 19.53 23.53
N GLU A 180 30.41 19.22 22.62
CA GLU A 180 30.14 18.38 21.44
C GLU A 180 29.67 16.97 21.85
N LEU A 181 30.29 16.36 22.87
CA LEU A 181 29.87 15.04 23.36
C LEU A 181 28.45 15.07 23.95
N ILE A 182 28.08 16.11 24.69
CA ILE A 182 26.72 16.29 25.24
C ILE A 182 25.72 16.45 24.09
N ASP A 183 26.03 17.29 23.11
CA ASP A 183 25.17 17.52 21.94
C ASP A 183 24.96 16.26 21.11
N VAL A 184 26.03 15.52 20.81
CA VAL A 184 25.96 14.25 20.10
C VAL A 184 25.16 13.22 20.90
N THR A 185 25.35 13.17 22.23
CA THR A 185 24.59 12.27 23.10
C THR A 185 23.08 12.56 23.04
N ASN A 186 22.70 13.83 23.08
CA ASN A 186 21.31 14.25 22.94
C ASN A 186 20.74 13.89 21.55
N ARG A 187 21.52 14.08 20.47
CA ARG A 187 21.13 13.69 19.11
C ARG A 187 20.92 12.19 18.98
N VAL A 188 21.81 11.37 19.53
CA VAL A 188 21.66 9.90 19.55
C VAL A 188 20.41 9.50 20.31
N ALA A 189 20.11 10.10 21.46
CA ALA A 189 18.90 9.80 22.23
C ALA A 189 17.61 10.16 21.47
N ILE A 190 17.61 11.27 20.72
CA ILE A 190 16.48 11.67 19.86
C ILE A 190 16.32 10.70 18.70
N LEU A 191 17.42 10.34 18.02
CA LEU A 191 17.41 9.41 16.89
C LEU A 191 17.00 7.99 17.31
N GLN A 192 17.38 7.52 18.50
CA GLN A 192 16.97 6.23 19.04
C GLN A 192 15.47 6.17 19.37
N LYS A 193 14.87 7.29 19.79
CA LYS A 193 13.42 7.38 20.00
C LYS A 193 12.65 7.51 18.69
N ALA A 194 13.26 8.13 17.68
CA ALA A 194 12.64 8.34 16.36
C ALA A 194 12.83 7.15 15.41
N ALA A 195 13.85 6.32 15.63
CA ALA A 195 14.06 5.11 14.85
C ALA A 195 12.93 4.10 15.18
N PRO A 196 12.20 3.59 14.18
CA PRO A 196 11.28 2.49 14.44
C PRO A 196 12.06 1.29 14.97
N ALA A 197 11.50 0.59 15.96
CA ALA A 197 11.98 -0.72 16.36
C ALA A 197 11.81 -1.67 15.17
N ILE A 198 12.86 -1.81 14.34
CA ILE A 198 12.88 -2.81 13.29
C ILE A 198 13.13 -4.14 13.98
N ASP A 199 12.05 -4.82 14.33
CA ASP A 199 12.11 -6.23 14.69
C ASP A 199 12.44 -7.00 13.41
N LEU A 200 13.73 -7.23 13.16
CA LEU A 200 14.27 -7.96 12.01
C LEU A 200 13.87 -9.46 11.99
N THR A 201 12.89 -9.87 12.79
CA THR A 201 12.48 -11.27 12.95
C THR A 201 11.12 -11.60 12.34
N SER A 202 10.34 -10.63 11.86
CA SER A 202 9.01 -10.90 11.27
C SER A 202 9.01 -10.92 9.74
N THR A 203 9.91 -11.70 9.13
CA THR A 203 9.77 -12.20 7.75
C THR A 203 9.87 -13.73 7.77
N LYS A 204 8.96 -14.38 8.48
CA LYS A 204 8.59 -15.77 8.20
C LYS A 204 7.07 -15.92 8.16
N SER A 205 6.61 -16.49 7.05
CA SER A 205 5.28 -17.08 6.77
C SER A 205 4.10 -16.09 6.70
N VAL A 206 3.19 -16.15 5.74
CA VAL A 206 2.70 -17.22 4.84
C VAL A 206 2.48 -16.68 3.43
#